data_AF-A0A834J7W1-F1
#
_entry.id   AF-A0A834J7W1-F1
#
_cell.length_a   1.000
_cell.length_b   1.000
_cell.length_c   1.000
_cell.angle_alpha   90.00
_cell.angle_beta   90.00
_cell.angle_gamma   90.00
#
_symmetry.space_group_name_H-M   'P 1'
#
loop_
_entity.id
_entity.type
_entity.pdbx_description
1 polymer ?
#
loop_
_entity_poly.entity_id
_entity_poly.type
_entity_poly.pdbx_seq_one_letter_code
_entity_poly.pdbx_strand_id
1 'polypeptide(L)'
;MANALLRSLQALESSSGPTAKWTVPLNDGNHVIEFEHGTATGRRVVKIDDEVLVNRDWMFRLVGDELFTFNGTKFVIRVDPIPGFKYSYTLWVNGKNYKNFIQSQSKILKSWLTKIGENEYRIVLDKQTQSVWINGVQVDVENEFMDGGAEMLFSISDLPAVIRSYTSDKKEIGIDYILYIDDIEINDESISSFDET
;
A
#
# COMPACT_ATOMS: atom_id res chain seq x y z
N MET A 1 37.06 -15.83 13.09
CA MET A 1 36.47 -17.06 12.53
C MET A 1 34.94 -16.95 12.44
N ALA A 2 34.20 -16.79 13.55
CA ALA A 2 32.73 -16.74 13.55
C ALA A 2 32.12 -15.64 12.64
N ASN A 3 32.64 -14.41 12.69
CA ASN A 3 32.13 -13.31 11.86
C ASN A 3 32.36 -13.52 10.35
N ALA A 4 33.44 -14.20 9.96
CA ALA A 4 33.70 -14.51 8.56
C ALA A 4 32.70 -15.55 8.03
N LEU A 5 32.37 -16.55 8.87
CA LEU A 5 31.41 -17.59 8.54
C LEU A 5 29.98 -17.02 8.46
N LEU A 6 29.58 -16.15 9.41
CA LEU A 6 28.29 -15.45 9.35
C LEU A 6 28.14 -14.63 8.07
N ARG A 7 29.16 -13.85 7.69
CA ARG A 7 29.15 -13.06 6.45
C ARG A 7 29.07 -13.93 5.20
N SER A 8 29.76 -15.07 5.18
CA SER A 8 29.66 -16.00 4.05
C SER A 8 28.26 -16.62 3.92
N LEU A 9 27.59 -16.91 5.04
CA LEU A 9 26.21 -17.41 5.04
C LEU A 9 25.25 -16.33 4.55
N GLN A 10 25.37 -15.10 5.07
CA GLN A 10 24.57 -13.96 4.62
C GLN A 10 24.72 -13.70 3.12
N ALA A 11 25.95 -13.79 2.59
CA ALA A 11 26.21 -13.64 1.16
C ALA A 11 25.54 -14.73 0.32
N LEU A 12 25.45 -15.96 0.83
CA LEU A 12 24.75 -17.06 0.17
C LEU A 12 23.22 -16.92 0.25
N GLU A 13 22.72 -16.39 1.36
CA GLU A 13 21.28 -16.15 1.60
C GLU A 13 20.75 -14.92 0.84
N SER A 14 21.62 -14.00 0.45
CA SER A 14 21.28 -12.83 -0.35
C SER A 14 21.08 -13.24 -1.82
N SER A 15 19.92 -13.86 -2.12
CA SER A 15 19.51 -14.15 -3.50
C SER A 15 19.09 -12.87 -4.24
N SER A 16 18.84 -12.97 -5.55
CA SER A 16 18.59 -11.83 -6.46
C SER A 16 17.27 -11.06 -6.22
N GLY A 17 16.59 -11.24 -5.09
CA GLY A 17 15.33 -10.58 -4.77
C GLY A 17 14.84 -10.89 -3.36
N PRO A 18 13.78 -10.20 -2.88
CA PRO A 18 13.23 -10.43 -1.55
C PRO A 18 12.60 -11.82 -1.42
N THR A 19 12.53 -12.32 -0.20
CA THR A 19 11.87 -13.59 0.13
C THR A 19 10.35 -13.50 0.01
N ALA A 20 9.78 -12.34 0.32
CA ALA A 20 8.37 -12.02 0.12
C ALA A 20 8.21 -10.54 -0.21
N LYS A 21 7.18 -10.22 -0.99
CA LYS A 21 6.87 -8.85 -1.45
C LYS A 21 5.36 -8.63 -1.43
N TRP A 22 4.93 -7.47 -0.96
CA TRP A 22 3.52 -7.06 -0.94
C TRP A 22 3.40 -5.61 -1.39
N THR A 23 2.31 -5.28 -2.09
CA THR A 23 1.97 -3.88 -2.40
C THR A 23 0.75 -3.49 -1.58
N VAL A 24 0.91 -2.50 -0.70
CA VAL A 24 -0.12 -2.09 0.25
C VAL A 24 -0.68 -0.73 -0.15
N PRO A 25 -1.96 -0.63 -0.55
CA PRO A 25 -2.63 0.64 -0.75
C PRO A 25 -2.95 1.28 0.61
N LEU A 26 -2.35 2.43 0.85
CA LEU A 26 -2.65 3.35 1.93
C LEU A 26 -3.24 4.64 1.36
N ASN A 27 -3.65 5.54 2.24
CA ASN A 27 -4.17 6.86 1.89
C ASN A 27 -3.14 7.71 1.13
N ASP A 28 -1.87 7.61 1.51
CA ASP A 28 -0.74 8.28 0.87
C ASP A 28 -0.21 7.56 -0.39
N GLY A 29 -0.82 6.44 -0.76
CA GLY A 29 -0.54 5.74 -2.01
C GLY A 29 -0.20 4.28 -1.83
N ASN A 30 0.34 3.68 -2.89
CA ASN A 30 0.74 2.28 -2.88
C ASN A 30 2.19 2.18 -2.39
N HIS A 31 2.41 1.40 -1.34
CA HIS A 31 3.73 1.16 -0.75
C HIS A 31 4.17 -0.28 -0.98
N VAL A 32 5.43 -0.46 -1.38
CA VAL A 32 6.01 -1.78 -1.61
C VAL A 32 6.74 -2.25 -0.36
N ILE A 33 6.26 -3.33 0.24
CA ILE A 33 6.86 -3.95 1.41
C ILE A 33 7.65 -5.18 0.96
N GLU A 34 8.94 -5.21 1.31
CA GLU A 34 9.83 -6.32 0.99
C GLU A 34 10.37 -6.95 2.28
N PHE A 35 10.42 -8.28 2.29
CA PHE A 35 10.97 -9.06 3.40
C PHE A 35 12.05 -10.02 2.92
N GLU A 36 13.22 -9.96 3.55
CA GLU A 36 14.30 -10.92 3.38
C GLU A 36 14.43 -11.78 4.64
N HIS A 37 14.49 -13.10 4.46
CA HIS A 37 14.64 -14.06 5.56
C HIS A 37 15.78 -15.05 5.30
N GLY A 38 16.86 -14.92 6.07
CA GLY A 38 17.97 -15.87 6.07
C GLY A 38 17.63 -17.10 6.90
N THR A 39 17.46 -18.26 6.27
CA THR A 39 17.01 -19.49 6.94
C THR A 39 18.13 -20.27 7.65
N ALA A 40 19.40 -19.93 7.40
CA ALA A 40 20.55 -20.46 8.12
C ALA A 40 20.98 -19.55 9.28
N THR A 41 20.83 -18.23 9.12
CA THR A 41 21.28 -17.23 10.10
C THR A 41 20.15 -16.64 10.95
N GLY A 42 18.89 -16.83 10.54
CA GLY A 42 17.74 -16.12 11.07
C GLY A 42 17.74 -14.62 10.76
N ARG A 43 18.56 -14.18 9.78
CA ARG A 43 18.58 -12.77 9.35
C ARG A 43 17.20 -12.34 8.89
N ARG A 44 16.78 -11.12 9.25
CA ARG A 44 15.52 -10.51 8.81
C ARG A 44 15.75 -9.08 8.37
N VAL A 45 15.33 -8.74 7.16
CA VAL A 45 15.30 -7.35 6.69
C VAL A 45 13.92 -7.01 6.18
N VAL A 46 13.37 -5.89 6.63
CA VAL A 46 12.11 -5.34 6.14
C VAL A 46 12.41 -4.00 5.48
N LYS A 47 11.95 -3.83 4.24
CA LYS A 47 11.99 -2.55 3.52
C LYS A 47 10.58 -2.08 3.18
N ILE A 48 10.38 -0.78 3.19
CA ILE A 48 9.24 -0.10 2.56
C ILE A 48 9.79 0.90 1.58
N ASP A 49 9.37 0.82 0.32
CA ASP A 49 9.81 1.71 -0.77
C ASP A 49 11.33 1.87 -0.82
N ASP A 50 12.03 0.74 -0.80
CA ASP A 50 13.50 0.61 -0.75
C ASP A 50 14.18 1.12 0.54
N GLU A 51 13.45 1.73 1.48
CA GLU A 51 13.97 2.15 2.78
C GLU A 51 13.93 1.00 3.80
N VAL A 52 15.08 0.72 4.43
CA VAL A 52 15.20 -0.35 5.45
C VAL A 52 14.62 0.13 6.78
N LEU A 53 13.52 -0.49 7.23
CA LEU A 53 12.89 -0.22 8.53
C LEU A 53 13.33 -1.20 9.62
N VAL A 54 13.61 -2.44 9.24
CA VAL A 54 14.08 -3.48 10.17
C VAL A 54 15.31 -4.14 9.57
N ASN A 55 16.36 -4.28 10.38
CA ASN A 55 17.52 -5.09 10.04
C ASN A 55 17.99 -5.89 11.26
N ARG A 56 17.85 -7.21 11.18
CA ARG A 56 18.35 -8.18 12.16
C ARG A 56 19.39 -9.05 11.46
N ASP A 57 20.66 -8.87 11.80
CA ASP A 57 21.73 -9.61 11.13
C ASP A 57 21.80 -11.10 11.51
N TRP A 58 21.21 -11.48 12.65
CA TRP A 58 21.19 -12.86 13.14
C TRP A 58 20.06 -13.08 14.16
N MET A 59 19.38 -14.23 14.08
CA MET A 59 18.40 -14.67 15.07
C MET A 59 18.45 -16.19 15.24
N PHE A 60 18.35 -16.68 16.49
CA PHE A 60 18.26 -18.13 16.74
C PHE A 60 16.90 -18.72 16.30
N ARG A 61 15.82 -17.94 16.41
CA ARG A 61 14.48 -18.38 16.03
C ARG A 61 14.18 -17.94 14.60
N LEU A 62 13.81 -18.91 13.77
CA LEU A 62 13.44 -18.67 12.36
C LEU A 62 11.95 -18.31 12.21
N VAL A 63 11.09 -18.83 13.09
CA VAL A 63 9.64 -18.59 13.09
C VAL A 63 9.23 -17.50 14.07
N GLY A 64 8.09 -16.88 13.81
CA GLY A 64 7.49 -15.83 14.66
C GLY A 64 7.25 -14.53 13.91
N ASP A 65 6.79 -13.53 14.65
CA ASP A 65 6.33 -12.25 14.11
C ASP A 65 7.46 -11.21 14.06
N GLU A 66 7.52 -10.42 12.99
CA GLU A 66 8.29 -9.18 12.91
C GLU A 66 7.31 -8.00 12.87
N LEU A 67 7.39 -7.11 13.86
CA LEU A 67 6.47 -5.99 14.03
C LEU A 67 7.17 -4.68 13.67
N PHE A 68 6.51 -3.83 12.90
CA PHE A 68 7.02 -2.52 12.50
C PHE A 68 5.86 -1.55 12.24
N THR A 69 6.19 -0.27 12.09
CA THR A 69 5.22 0.80 11.86
C THR A 69 5.75 1.74 10.78
N PHE A 70 4.88 2.17 9.89
CA PHE A 70 5.18 3.11 8.82
C PHE A 70 3.97 4.05 8.66
N ASN A 71 4.19 5.35 8.67
CA ASN A 71 3.16 6.40 8.59
C ASN A 71 1.96 6.16 9.54
N GLY A 72 2.25 5.76 10.78
CA GLY A 72 1.24 5.46 11.79
C GLY A 72 0.48 4.13 11.60
N THR A 73 0.68 3.45 10.47
CA THR A 73 0.11 2.13 10.17
C THR A 73 0.95 1.02 10.79
N LYS A 74 0.29 0.06 11.45
CA LYS A 74 0.95 -1.07 12.12
C LYS A 74 1.01 -2.27 11.18
N PHE A 75 2.20 -2.85 11.07
CA PHE A 75 2.46 -4.03 10.25
C PHE A 75 2.98 -5.18 11.08
N VAL A 76 2.62 -6.40 10.68
CA VAL A 76 3.20 -7.64 11.21
C VAL A 76 3.49 -8.57 10.04
N ILE A 77 4.75 -8.96 9.88
CA ILE A 77 5.12 -10.09 9.01
C ILE A 77 5.23 -11.33 9.90
N ARG A 78 4.41 -12.33 9.64
CA ARG A 78 4.47 -13.61 10.35
C ARG A 78 5.21 -14.65 9.52
N VAL A 79 6.19 -15.27 10.15
CA VAL A 79 6.93 -16.41 9.60
C VAL A 79 6.44 -17.70 10.26
N ASP A 80 5.74 -18.53 9.49
CA ASP A 80 5.21 -19.81 9.95
C ASP A 80 5.96 -20.98 9.30
N PRO A 81 6.20 -22.09 10.01
CA PRO A 81 6.79 -23.28 9.41
C PRO A 81 5.73 -24.04 8.59
N ILE A 82 6.12 -24.52 7.42
CA ILE A 82 5.30 -25.41 6.59
C ILE A 82 6.07 -26.72 6.30
N PRO A 83 5.37 -27.81 5.92
CA PRO A 83 6.02 -29.10 5.67
C PRO A 83 7.19 -29.02 4.68
N GLY A 84 8.20 -29.85 4.90
CA GLY A 84 9.39 -29.91 4.04
C GLY A 84 10.49 -28.89 4.37
N PHE A 85 10.60 -28.47 5.65
CA PHE A 85 11.61 -27.51 6.13
C PHE A 85 11.55 -26.16 5.40
N LYS A 86 10.33 -25.73 5.06
CA LYS A 86 10.04 -24.46 4.39
C LYS A 86 9.28 -23.53 5.34
N TYR A 87 9.14 -22.28 4.91
CA TYR A 87 8.44 -21.25 5.65
C TYR A 87 7.40 -20.58 4.75
N SER A 88 6.31 -20.13 5.34
CA SER A 88 5.35 -19.22 4.72
C SER A 88 5.42 -17.85 5.38
N TYR A 89 5.14 -16.82 4.59
CA TYR A 89 5.19 -15.43 5.01
C TYR A 89 3.83 -14.81 4.82
N THR A 90 3.26 -14.23 5.88
CA THR A 90 1.98 -13.54 5.80
C THR A 90 2.11 -12.13 6.35
N LEU A 91 1.59 -11.15 5.62
CA LEU A 91 1.53 -9.77 6.06
C LEU A 91 0.18 -9.48 6.72
N TRP A 92 0.23 -8.76 7.83
CA TRP A 92 -0.92 -8.18 8.51
C TRP A 92 -0.77 -6.68 8.60
N VAL A 93 -1.84 -5.95 8.32
CA VAL A 93 -1.90 -4.49 8.33
C VAL A 93 -3.07 -4.07 9.21
N ASN A 94 -2.79 -3.28 10.25
CA ASN A 94 -3.78 -2.84 11.25
C ASN A 94 -4.67 -3.98 11.79
N GLY A 95 -4.05 -5.14 12.06
CA GLY A 95 -4.74 -6.31 12.62
C GLY A 95 -5.56 -7.13 11.62
N LYS A 96 -5.54 -6.82 10.33
CA LYS A 96 -6.13 -7.63 9.26
C LYS A 96 -5.03 -8.32 8.45
N ASN A 97 -5.23 -9.59 8.07
CA ASN A 97 -4.34 -10.20 7.09
C ASN A 97 -4.41 -9.46 5.75
N TYR A 98 -3.35 -9.57 4.95
CA TYR A 98 -3.18 -8.84 3.68
C TYR A 98 -4.42 -8.91 2.79
N LYS A 99 -4.91 -10.10 2.48
CA LYS A 99 -6.10 -10.29 1.62
C LYS A 99 -7.33 -9.52 2.14
N ASN A 100 -7.63 -9.64 3.42
CA ASN A 100 -8.76 -8.95 4.04
C ASN A 100 -8.54 -7.44 4.12
N PHE A 101 -7.29 -7.00 4.29
CA PHE A 101 -6.92 -5.60 4.25
C PHE A 101 -7.14 -5.01 2.86
N ILE A 102 -6.60 -5.62 1.80
CA ILE A 102 -6.78 -5.17 0.40
C ILE A 102 -8.27 -5.08 0.05
N GLN A 103 -9.06 -6.10 0.40
CA GLN A 103 -10.51 -6.08 0.17
C GLN A 103 -11.23 -4.98 0.97
N SER A 104 -10.73 -4.63 2.15
CA SER A 104 -11.27 -3.51 2.92
C SER A 104 -10.90 -2.18 2.26
N GLN A 105 -9.63 -2.03 1.85
CA GLN A 105 -9.11 -0.82 1.23
C GLN A 105 -9.81 -0.51 -0.09
N SER A 106 -10.07 -1.50 -0.95
CA SER A 106 -10.78 -1.25 -2.21
C SER A 106 -12.19 -0.67 -2.04
N LYS A 107 -12.82 -0.93 -0.88
CA LYS A 107 -14.13 -0.37 -0.55
C LYS A 107 -14.05 1.07 -0.08
N ILE A 108 -12.96 1.47 0.57
CA ILE A 108 -12.83 2.78 1.21
C ILE A 108 -11.95 3.76 0.43
N LEU A 109 -10.99 3.28 -0.35
CA LEU A 109 -10.18 4.11 -1.24
C LEU A 109 -10.75 4.05 -2.67
N LYS A 110 -10.68 5.19 -3.37
CA LYS A 110 -10.77 5.26 -4.83
C LYS A 110 -9.54 6.02 -5.33
N SER A 111 -8.90 5.52 -6.38
CA SER A 111 -7.63 6.08 -6.86
C SER A 111 -7.66 6.31 -8.36
N TRP A 112 -6.97 7.34 -8.79
CA TRP A 112 -6.75 7.70 -10.19
C TRP A 112 -5.27 7.92 -10.43
N LEU A 113 -4.81 7.51 -11.60
CA LEU A 113 -3.47 7.81 -12.11
C LEU A 113 -3.63 8.61 -13.40
N THR A 114 -2.98 9.75 -13.48
CA THR A 114 -3.05 10.62 -14.66
C THR A 114 -1.71 11.30 -14.92
N LYS A 115 -1.53 11.82 -16.13
CA LYS A 115 -0.34 12.56 -16.53
C LYS A 115 -0.72 13.97 -16.93
N ILE A 116 -0.09 14.97 -16.32
CA ILE A 116 -0.26 16.38 -16.64
C ILE A 116 1.11 16.92 -17.05
N GLY A 117 1.25 17.26 -18.34
CA GLY A 117 2.57 17.58 -18.92
C GLY A 117 3.50 16.36 -18.88
N GLU A 118 4.66 16.51 -18.24
CA GLU A 118 5.63 15.42 -18.06
C GLU A 118 5.48 14.67 -16.73
N ASN A 119 4.66 15.19 -15.82
CA ASN A 119 4.52 14.67 -14.46
C ASN A 119 3.35 13.70 -14.35
N GLU A 120 3.55 12.61 -13.61
CA GLU A 120 2.50 11.68 -13.21
C GLU A 120 1.92 12.08 -11.85
N TYR A 121 0.61 11.95 -11.70
CA TYR A 121 -0.13 12.24 -10.49
C TYR A 121 -0.96 11.04 -10.08
N ARG A 122 -0.82 10.64 -8.83
CA ARG A 122 -1.71 9.71 -8.15
C ARG A 122 -2.64 10.52 -7.25
N ILE A 123 -3.93 10.43 -7.52
CA ILE A 123 -4.99 11.03 -6.71
C ILE A 123 -5.69 9.90 -5.96
N VAL A 124 -5.84 10.05 -4.65
CA VAL A 124 -6.55 9.08 -3.80
C VAL A 124 -7.64 9.80 -3.02
N LEU A 125 -8.87 9.29 -3.12
CA LEU A 125 -9.99 9.65 -2.28
C LEU A 125 -10.17 8.58 -1.21
N ASP A 126 -10.14 8.99 0.06
CA ASP A 126 -10.71 8.20 1.15
C ASP A 126 -12.21 8.52 1.27
N LYS A 127 -13.06 7.58 0.83
CA LYS A 127 -14.51 7.69 0.83
C LYS A 127 -15.12 7.81 2.23
N GLN A 128 -14.41 7.38 3.28
CA GLN A 128 -14.91 7.48 4.66
C GLN A 128 -14.63 8.85 5.27
N THR A 129 -13.40 9.32 5.12
CA THR A 129 -12.99 10.61 5.69
C THR A 129 -13.27 11.79 4.76
N GLN A 130 -13.63 11.53 3.49
CA GLN A 130 -13.76 12.52 2.42
C GLN A 130 -12.48 13.36 2.27
N SER A 131 -11.32 12.73 2.50
CA SER A 131 -10.01 13.37 2.31
C SER A 131 -9.44 13.01 0.94
N VAL A 132 -8.79 14.00 0.33
CA VAL A 132 -8.12 13.85 -0.97
C VAL A 132 -6.62 13.95 -0.77
N TRP A 133 -5.90 13.03 -1.41
CA TRP A 133 -4.44 12.92 -1.37
C TRP A 133 -3.90 13.01 -2.79
N ILE A 134 -2.87 13.82 -2.98
CA ILE A 134 -2.13 13.95 -4.24
C ILE A 134 -0.68 13.60 -3.97
N ASN A 135 -0.18 12.57 -4.67
CA ASN A 135 1.20 12.09 -4.53
C ASN A 135 1.63 11.88 -3.06
N GLY A 136 0.72 11.32 -2.26
CA GLY A 136 0.95 11.03 -0.85
C GLY A 136 0.79 12.19 0.12
N VAL A 137 0.40 13.37 -0.36
CA VAL A 137 0.15 14.55 0.49
C VAL A 137 -1.35 14.84 0.50
N GLN A 138 -1.93 14.90 1.70
CA GLN A 138 -3.31 15.35 1.86
C GLN A 138 -3.43 16.81 1.44
N VAL A 139 -4.45 17.12 0.65
CA VAL A 139 -4.72 18.49 0.20
C VAL A 139 -6.01 19.03 0.82
N ASP A 140 -6.08 20.35 0.93
CA ASP A 140 -7.29 21.04 1.32
C ASP A 140 -8.32 20.95 0.18
N VAL A 141 -9.56 20.68 0.55
CA VAL A 141 -10.69 20.55 -0.38
C VAL A 141 -11.83 21.47 0.05
N GLU A 142 -12.42 22.17 -0.92
CA GLU A 142 -13.67 22.88 -0.73
C GLU A 142 -14.83 21.97 -1.12
N ASN A 143 -15.84 21.83 -0.26
CA ASN A 143 -16.95 20.92 -0.48
C ASN A 143 -18.21 21.70 -0.83
N GLU A 144 -18.79 21.40 -1.99
CA GLU A 144 -20.09 21.93 -2.41
C GLU A 144 -21.14 20.81 -2.46
N PHE A 145 -22.30 21.05 -1.87
CA PHE A 145 -23.41 20.09 -1.86
C PHE A 145 -24.43 20.47 -2.93
N MET A 146 -24.80 19.50 -3.76
CA MET A 146 -25.73 19.67 -4.87
C MET A 146 -26.92 18.72 -4.74
N ASP A 147 -27.96 18.92 -5.54
CA ASP A 147 -29.10 17.99 -5.57
C ASP A 147 -28.65 16.67 -6.22
N GLY A 148 -28.54 15.60 -5.40
CA GLY A 148 -28.12 14.26 -5.84
C GLY A 148 -26.64 13.90 -5.65
N GLY A 149 -25.82 14.81 -5.10
CA GLY A 149 -24.38 14.59 -4.96
C GLY A 149 -23.61 15.66 -4.20
N ALA A 150 -22.29 15.51 -4.17
CA ALA A 150 -21.34 16.49 -3.64
C ALA A 150 -20.12 16.62 -4.54
N GLU A 151 -19.58 17.82 -4.62
CA GLU A 151 -18.34 18.15 -5.33
C GLU A 151 -17.24 18.49 -4.33
N MET A 152 -16.08 17.86 -4.50
CA MET A 152 -14.84 18.18 -3.78
C MET A 152 -13.91 18.92 -4.73
N LEU A 153 -13.75 20.22 -4.52
CA LEU A 153 -12.96 21.13 -5.35
C LEU A 153 -11.54 21.26 -4.78
N PHE A 154 -10.54 21.15 -5.65
CA PHE A 154 -9.13 21.31 -5.32
C PHE A 154 -8.32 21.65 -6.59
N SER A 155 -7.00 21.67 -6.50
CA SER A 155 -6.13 21.94 -7.64
C SER A 155 -4.99 20.93 -7.77
N ILE A 156 -4.57 20.67 -9.01
CA ILE A 156 -3.40 19.85 -9.35
C ILE A 156 -2.53 20.65 -10.30
N SER A 157 -1.35 21.08 -9.85
CA SER A 157 -0.41 21.88 -10.67
C SER A 157 -1.08 23.09 -11.32
N ASP A 158 -1.83 23.84 -10.51
CA ASP A 158 -2.61 25.03 -10.88
C ASP A 158 -3.84 24.79 -11.76
N LEU A 159 -4.10 23.55 -12.19
CA LEU A 159 -5.34 23.20 -12.88
C LEU A 159 -6.47 22.94 -11.86
N PRO A 160 -7.69 23.43 -12.14
CA PRO A 160 -8.85 23.10 -11.32
C PRO A 160 -9.16 21.60 -11.44
N ALA A 161 -9.42 20.97 -10.30
CA ALA A 161 -9.82 19.58 -10.22
C ALA A 161 -11.06 19.44 -9.33
N VAL A 162 -11.94 18.52 -9.71
CA VAL A 162 -13.15 18.22 -8.94
C VAL A 162 -13.38 16.72 -8.89
N ILE A 163 -13.65 16.21 -7.70
CA ILE A 163 -14.24 14.89 -7.55
C ILE A 163 -15.73 15.06 -7.33
N ARG A 164 -16.53 14.53 -8.25
CA ARG A 164 -17.99 14.53 -8.17
C ARG A 164 -18.48 13.21 -7.65
N SER A 165 -19.37 13.26 -6.66
CA SER A 165 -20.07 12.09 -6.15
C SER A 165 -21.51 12.07 -6.63
N TYR A 166 -21.99 10.90 -7.05
CA TYR A 166 -23.37 10.72 -7.49
C TYR A 166 -23.99 9.53 -6.76
N THR A 167 -25.19 9.75 -6.23
CA THR A 167 -25.98 8.65 -5.66
C THR A 167 -26.70 7.94 -6.78
N SER A 168 -26.44 6.64 -6.98
CA SER A 168 -27.23 5.86 -7.92
C SER A 168 -28.61 5.54 -7.32
N ASP A 169 -29.68 5.64 -8.12
CA ASP A 169 -31.04 5.23 -7.73
C ASP A 169 -31.17 3.72 -7.43
N LYS A 170 -30.14 2.92 -7.74
CA LYS A 170 -30.06 1.50 -7.41
C LYS A 170 -29.34 1.33 -6.07
N LYS A 171 -30.10 0.93 -5.04
CA LYS A 171 -29.62 0.67 -3.67
C LYS A 171 -28.36 -0.21 -3.57
N GLU A 172 -28.08 -1.03 -4.59
CA GLU A 172 -26.93 -1.96 -4.61
C GLU A 172 -25.61 -1.35 -5.09
N ILE A 173 -25.62 -0.22 -5.83
CA ILE A 173 -24.41 0.30 -6.50
C ILE A 173 -23.62 1.28 -5.60
N GLY A 174 -24.25 1.85 -4.58
CA GLY A 174 -23.61 2.81 -3.67
C GLY A 174 -23.38 4.19 -4.29
N ILE A 175 -22.52 5.00 -3.66
CA ILE A 175 -22.08 6.30 -4.16
C ILE A 175 -20.90 6.07 -5.09
N ASP A 176 -21.00 6.56 -6.33
CA ASP A 176 -19.87 6.57 -7.25
C ASP A 176 -19.17 7.93 -7.24
N TYR A 177 -17.88 7.93 -7.56
CA TYR A 177 -17.02 9.10 -7.55
C TYR A 177 -16.25 9.19 -8.87
N ILE A 178 -16.29 10.35 -9.51
CA ILE A 178 -15.62 10.61 -10.78
C ILE A 178 -14.71 11.82 -10.62
N LEU A 179 -13.46 11.69 -11.08
CA LEU A 179 -12.48 12.78 -11.06
C LEU A 179 -12.50 13.52 -12.40
N TYR A 180 -12.57 14.84 -12.34
CA TYR A 180 -12.35 15.73 -13.47
C TYR A 180 -11.15 16.64 -13.20
N ILE A 181 -10.33 16.87 -14.23
CA ILE A 181 -9.22 17.84 -14.21
C ILE A 181 -9.36 18.71 -15.44
N ASP A 182 -9.50 20.02 -15.26
CA ASP A 182 -9.78 20.97 -16.36
C ASP A 182 -10.98 20.52 -17.21
N ASP A 183 -12.07 20.12 -16.53
CA ASP A 183 -13.31 19.55 -17.11
C ASP A 183 -13.15 18.22 -17.89
N ILE A 184 -11.96 17.58 -17.85
CA ILE A 184 -11.72 16.28 -18.48
C ILE A 184 -11.83 15.16 -17.44
N GLU A 185 -12.68 14.18 -17.73
CA GLU A 185 -12.87 12.98 -16.90
C GLU A 185 -11.63 12.08 -16.89
N ILE A 186 -11.25 11.60 -15.70
CA ILE A 186 -10.13 10.69 -15.48
C ILE A 186 -10.65 9.30 -15.07
N ASN A 187 -10.21 8.27 -15.78
CA ASN A 187 -10.55 6.87 -15.47
C ASN A 187 -9.90 6.40 -14.17
N ASP A 188 -10.59 5.56 -13.41
CA ASP A 188 -10.09 5.03 -12.13
C ASP A 188 -9.15 3.83 -12.28
N GLU A 189 -8.26 3.67 -11.31
CA GLU A 189 -7.41 2.49 -11.17
C GLU A 189 -8.17 1.44 -10.35
N SER A 190 -8.56 0.32 -10.97
CA SER A 190 -9.15 -0.80 -10.22
C SER A 190 -8.10 -1.48 -9.33
N ILE A 191 -8.32 -1.48 -8.01
CA ILE A 191 -7.43 -2.07 -6.97
C ILE A 191 -7.35 -3.62 -7.06
N SER A 192 -7.99 -4.26 -8.04
CA SER A 192 -8.15 -5.72 -8.12
C SER A 192 -6.98 -6.52 -8.69
N SER A 193 -5.84 -5.90 -9.05
CA SER A 193 -4.71 -6.57 -9.72
C SER A 193 -3.44 -6.72 -8.88
N PHE A 194 -3.55 -6.75 -7.54
CA PHE A 194 -2.41 -7.10 -6.70
C PHE A 194 -2.26 -8.63 -6.64
N ASP A 195 -1.68 -9.18 -7.70
CA ASP A 195 -1.29 -10.60 -7.76
C ASP A 195 -0.19 -10.88 -6.72
N GLU A 196 -0.43 -11.89 -5.89
CA GLU A 196 0.59 -12.52 -5.05
C GLU A 196 1.58 -13.25 -5.98
N THR A 197 2.86 -12.84 -5.98
CA THR A 197 3.96 -13.62 -6.56
C THR A 197 4.87 -14.13 -5.45
#